data_AF-A0A2A4YPD6-F1
#
_entry.id   AF-A0A2A4YPD6-F1
#
_cell.length_a   1.000
_cell.length_b   1.000
_cell.length_c   1.000
_cell.angle_alpha   90.00
_cell.angle_beta   90.00
_cell.angle_gamma   90.00
#
_symmetry.space_group_name_H-M   'P 1'
#
loop_
_entity.id
_entity.type
_entity.pdbx_description
1 polymer ?
#
loop_
_entity_poly.entity_id
_entity_poly.type
_entity_poly.pdbx_seq_one_letter_code
_entity_poly.pdbx_strand_id
1 'polypeptide(L)' 'MKISTEELLPEPPLGLPPRVFHLEDRLNEINSAIKRYITADYTIPKEWVEERNGIITELKYGDHKEFND' A
#
# COMPACT_ATOMS: atom_id res chain seq x y z
N MET A 1 9.95 19.14 -31.51
CA MET A 1 9.96 17.67 -31.49
C MET A 1 9.15 17.26 -30.28
N LYS A 2 7.99 16.62 -30.46
CA LYS A 2 7.11 16.18 -29.36
C LYS A 2 7.05 14.65 -29.39
N ILE A 3 7.67 14.05 -28.39
CA ILE A 3 7.38 12.74 -27.82
C ILE A 3 8.08 12.77 -26.47
N SER A 4 7.51 12.36 -25.36
CA SER A 4 6.16 12.26 -24.82
C SER A 4 6.45 11.89 -23.35
N THR A 5 5.63 12.34 -22.41
CA THR A 5 5.85 12.13 -20.97
C THR A 5 5.56 10.68 -20.55
N GLU A 6 6.07 9.72 -21.31
CA GLU A 6 6.13 8.30 -20.98
C GLU A 6 7.61 7.94 -20.73
N GLU A 7 8.28 8.61 -19.79
CA GLU A 7 9.37 7.94 -19.06
C GLU A 7 8.71 6.90 -18.14
N LEU A 8 8.29 5.80 -18.80
CA LEU A 8 7.63 4.64 -18.22
C LEU A 8 8.43 4.18 -17.00
N LEU A 9 7.82 4.30 -15.82
CA LEU A 9 8.23 3.50 -14.67
C LEU A 9 8.44 2.07 -15.17
N PRO A 10 9.60 1.45 -14.94
CA PRO A 10 9.89 0.14 -15.50
C PRO A 10 8.79 -0.81 -15.06
N GLU A 11 8.07 -1.37 -16.04
CA GLU A 11 7.07 -2.39 -15.76
C GLU A 11 7.70 -3.46 -14.87
N PRO A 12 6.98 -3.96 -13.84
CA PRO A 12 7.52 -4.98 -12.99
C PRO A 12 7.99 -6.16 -13.86
N PRO A 13 9.14 -6.77 -13.54
CA PRO A 13 9.62 -7.94 -14.25
C PRO A 13 8.50 -8.97 -14.43
N LEU A 14 8.39 -9.54 -15.64
CA LEU A 14 7.37 -10.55 -15.95
C LEU A 14 7.37 -11.65 -14.88
N GLY A 15 6.22 -11.82 -14.22
CA GLY A 15 6.03 -12.81 -13.15
C GLY A 15 6.14 -12.25 -11.72
N LEU A 16 6.53 -10.99 -11.53
CA LEU A 16 6.41 -10.31 -10.24
C LEU A 16 5.05 -9.60 -10.16
N PRO A 17 4.22 -9.91 -9.15
CA PRO A 17 2.96 -9.22 -8.99
C PRO A 17 3.20 -7.73 -8.71
N PRO A 18 2.37 -6.84 -9.27
CA PRO A 18 2.38 -5.43 -8.94
C PRO A 18 2.37 -5.18 -7.43
N ARG A 19 3.09 -4.14 -7.00
CA ARG A 19 3.19 -3.73 -5.60
C ARG A 19 1.84 -3.54 -4.92
N VAL A 20 0.82 -3.09 -5.65
CA VAL A 20 -0.55 -2.91 -5.14
C VAL A 20 -1.10 -4.20 -4.53
N PHE A 21 -0.89 -5.36 -5.18
CA PHE A 21 -1.36 -6.63 -4.63
C PHE A 21 -0.66 -6.99 -3.32
N HIS A 22 0.66 -6.73 -3.22
CA HIS A 22 1.38 -6.91 -1.97
C HIS A 22 0.87 -6.00 -0.85
N LEU A 23 0.51 -4.76 -1.17
CA LEU A 23 -0.05 -3.82 -0.21
C LEU A 23 -1.45 -4.26 0.26
N GLU A 24 -2.30 -4.73 -0.65
CA GLU A 24 -3.62 -5.28 -0.31
C GLU A 24 -3.51 -6.53 0.58
N ASP A 25 -2.65 -7.48 0.23
CA ASP A 25 -2.37 -8.67 1.03
C ASP A 25 -1.89 -8.27 2.43
N ARG A 26 -0.92 -7.36 2.50
CA ARG A 26 -0.38 -6.88 3.78
C ARG A 26 -1.43 -6.18 4.64
N LEU A 27 -2.30 -5.37 4.02
CA LEU A 27 -3.41 -4.72 4.71
C LEU A 27 -4.38 -5.75 5.31
N ASN A 28 -4.68 -6.83 4.58
CA ASN A 28 -5.53 -7.92 5.05
C ASN A 28 -4.91 -8.68 6.23
N GLU A 29 -3.60 -8.96 6.18
CA GLU A 29 -2.87 -9.58 7.29
C GLU A 29 -2.95 -8.73 8.57
N ILE A 30 -2.67 -7.43 8.47
CA ILE A 30 -2.70 -6.50 9.61
C ILE A 30 -4.12 -6.40 10.18
N ASN A 31 -5.14 -6.22 9.33
CA ASN A 31 -6.53 -6.17 9.78
C ASN A 31 -6.94 -7.46 10.50
N SER A 32 -6.49 -8.62 10.01
CA SER A 32 -6.75 -9.92 10.65
C SER A 32 -6.04 -10.04 12.00
N ALA A 33 -4.80 -9.56 12.12
CA ALA A 33 -4.06 -9.55 13.37
C ALA A 33 -4.73 -8.63 14.42
N ILE A 34 -5.11 -7.42 14.01
CA ILE A 34 -5.86 -6.47 14.85
C ILE A 34 -7.16 -7.10 15.35
N LYS A 35 -7.93 -7.77 14.48
CA LYS A 35 -9.17 -8.45 14.86
C LYS A 35 -8.95 -9.52 15.94
N ARG A 36 -7.87 -10.31 15.83
CA ARG A 36 -7.51 -11.31 16.86
C ARG A 36 -7.19 -10.65 18.20
N TYR A 37 -6.45 -9.53 18.18
CA TYR A 37 -6.10 -8.79 19.40
C TYR A 37 -7.33 -8.20 20.09
N ILE A 38 -8.23 -7.57 19.33
CA ILE A 38 -9.50 -7.06 19.85
C ILE A 38 -10.32 -8.21 20.47
N THR A 39 -10.39 -9.36 19.80
CA THR A 39 -11.14 -10.52 20.30
C THR A 39 -10.57 -11.07 21.61
N ALA A 40 -9.26 -10.92 21.83
CA ALA A 40 -8.57 -11.36 23.02
C ALA A 40 -8.36 -10.25 24.08
N ASP A 41 -8.98 -9.08 23.89
CA ASP A 41 -8.85 -7.90 24.76
C ASP A 41 -7.39 -7.44 24.98
N TYR A 42 -6.57 -7.58 23.95
CA TYR A 42 -5.19 -7.11 23.96
C TYR A 42 -5.06 -5.70 23.40
N THR A 43 -4.12 -4.93 23.96
CA THR A 43 -3.69 -3.66 23.39
C THR A 43 -3.09 -3.86 22.00
N ILE A 44 -3.63 -3.17 21.01
CA ILE A 44 -3.13 -3.20 19.64
C ILE A 44 -1.78 -2.47 19.59
N PRO A 45 -0.73 -3.07 19.00
CA PRO A 45 0.55 -2.40 18.81
C PRO A 45 0.40 -1.16 17.90
N LYS A 46 1.03 -0.04 18.29
CA LYS A 46 0.92 1.24 17.59
C LYS A 46 1.45 1.14 16.16
N GLU A 47 2.55 0.41 15.98
CA GLU A 47 3.21 0.18 14.70
C GLU A 47 2.30 -0.51 13.68
N TRP A 48 1.38 -1.38 14.12
CA TRP A 48 0.42 -2.02 13.22
C TRP A 48 -0.63 -1.02 12.71
N VAL A 49 -1.06 -0.11 13.58
CA VAL A 49 -2.00 0.95 13.21
C VAL A 49 -1.33 1.93 12.25
N GLU A 50 -0.08 2.30 12.51
CA GLU A 50 0.72 3.17 11.64
C GLU A 50 0.96 2.53 10.28
N GLU A 51 1.38 1.25 10.23
CA GLU A 51 1.58 0.50 8.99
C GLU A 51 0.27 0.39 8.18
N ARG A 52 -0.82 0.00 8.83
CA ARG A 52 -2.16 -0.05 8.21
C ARG A 52 -2.55 1.29 7.60
N ASN A 53 -2.37 2.38 8.34
CA ASN A 53 -2.73 3.72 7.87
C ASN A 53 -1.82 4.18 6.73
N GLY A 54 -0.53 3.83 6.78
CA GLY A 54 0.43 4.06 5.70
C GLY A 54 0.00 3.37 4.41
N ILE A 55 -0.33 2.08 4.48
CA ILE A 55 -0.82 1.31 3.33
C ILE A 55 -2.12 1.89 2.78
N ILE A 56 -3.09 2.24 3.62
CA ILE A 56 -4.35 2.86 3.17
C ILE A 56 -4.09 4.20 2.48
N THR A 57 -3.19 5.01 3.03
CA THR A 57 -2.81 6.29 2.42
C THR A 57 -2.17 6.06 1.07
N GLU A 58 -1.29 5.08 0.97
CA GLU A 58 -0.63 4.75 -0.28
C GLU A 58 -1.58 4.20 -1.33
N LEU A 59 -2.49 3.30 -0.98
CA LEU A 59 -3.50 2.78 -1.91
C LEU A 59 -4.50 3.86 -2.36
N LYS A 60 -4.75 4.88 -1.53
CA LYS A 60 -5.68 5.98 -1.86
C LYS A 60 -5.04 7.13 -2.63
N TYR A 61 -3.77 7.41 -2.38
CA TYR A 61 -3.09 8.61 -2.88
C TYR A 61 -1.80 8.31 -3.67
N GLY A 62 -1.39 7.04 -3.75
CA GLY A 62 -0.21 6.57 -4.48
C GLY A 62 -0.32 6.68 -6.00
N ASP A 63 -1.55 6.78 -6.53
CA ASP A 63 -1.82 7.08 -7.94
C ASP A 63 -1.85 8.59 -8.25
N HIS A 64 -1.73 9.47 -7.24
CA HIS A 64 -1.83 10.93 -7.40
C HIS A 64 -0.57 11.69 -6.93
N LYS A 65 0.63 11.14 -7.17
CA LYS A 65 1.84 11.97 -7.26
C LYS A 65 2.16 12.29 -8.72
N GLU A 66 1.23 12.97 -9.38
CA GLU A 66 1.52 13.72 -10.58
C GLU A 66 1.04 15.17 -10.39
N PHE A 67 2.06 16.04 -10.28
CA PHE A 67 2.11 17.47 -10.55
C PHE A 67 1.14 18.42 -9.82
N ASN A 68 1.70 19.13 -8.84
CA ASN A 68 1.45 20.57 -8.73
C ASN A 68 2.82 21.26 -8.77
N ASP A 69 3.15 21.80 -9.95
CA ASP A 69 4.12 22.89 -10.15
C ASP A 69 3.61 24.18 -9.51
#